data_AF-A0AAE1IXL5-F1
#
_entry.id   AF-A0AAE1IXL5-F1
#
_cell.length_a   1.000
_cell.length_b   1.000
_cell.length_c   1.000
_cell.angle_alpha   90.00
_cell.angle_beta   90.00
_cell.angle_gamma   90.00
#
_symmetry.space_group_name_H-M   'P 1'
#
loop_
_entity.id
_entity.type
_entity.pdbx_description
1 polymer ?
#
loop_
_entity_poly.entity_id
_entity_poly.type
_entity_poly.pdbx_seq_one_letter_code
_entity_poly.pdbx_strand_id
1 'polypeptide(L)'
;MPLRSVFDAGDIKREFENAGLDPKFVPIIWKHVIQNQKRNGECEEFDWEKQVPWLPSAAYSLLRSRFKKPLSSVHSVFHSADNLTTKLLIIMKQEEKRK
;
A
#
# COMPACT_ATOMS: atom_id res chain seq x y z
N MET A 1 4.53 -14.73 8.35
CA MET A 1 3.13 -14.72 7.85
C MET A 1 3.13 -14.13 6.44
N PRO A 2 2.18 -14.49 5.55
CA PRO A 2 2.09 -13.87 4.24
C PRO A 2 1.90 -12.35 4.39
N LEU A 3 2.61 -11.58 3.59
CA LEU A 3 2.44 -10.13 3.51
C LEU A 3 1.04 -9.82 3.00
N ARG A 4 0.34 -8.91 3.68
CA ARG A 4 -0.99 -8.46 3.27
C ARG A 4 -0.90 -7.09 2.62
N SER A 5 -1.81 -6.84 1.68
CA SER A 5 -1.90 -5.54 1.03
C SER A 5 -2.54 -4.54 2.00
N VAL A 6 -1.97 -3.35 2.12
CA VAL A 6 -2.59 -2.25 2.88
C VAL A 6 -3.95 -1.86 2.28
N PHE A 7 -4.16 -2.10 0.98
CA PHE A 7 -5.40 -1.80 0.28
C PHE A 7 -6.51 -2.84 0.49
N ASP A 8 -6.21 -3.95 1.17
CA ASP A 8 -7.24 -4.90 1.58
C ASP A 8 -7.97 -4.37 2.82
N ALA A 9 -9.19 -3.87 2.60
CA ALA A 9 -10.05 -3.29 3.61
C ALA A 9 -10.38 -4.25 4.76
N GLY A 10 -10.62 -5.52 4.46
CA GLY A 10 -11.01 -6.50 5.46
C GLY A 10 -9.83 -6.87 6.34
N ASP A 11 -8.68 -7.10 5.71
CA ASP A 11 -7.46 -7.48 6.41
C ASP A 11 -6.90 -6.35 7.28
N ILE A 12 -6.83 -5.12 6.77
CA ILE A 12 -6.29 -4.00 7.55
C ILE A 12 -7.17 -3.66 8.75
N LYS A 13 -8.50 -3.69 8.60
CA LYS A 13 -9.43 -3.43 9.70
C LYS A 13 -9.30 -4.49 10.78
N ARG A 14 -9.28 -5.77 10.40
CA ARG A 14 -9.14 -6.88 11.35
C ARG A 14 -7.82 -6.80 12.11
N GLU A 15 -6.71 -6.49 11.45
CA GLU A 15 -5.42 -6.35 12.14
C GLU A 15 -5.39 -5.13 13.08
N PHE A 16 -6.06 -4.03 12.72
CA PHE A 16 -6.22 -2.86 13.61
C PHE A 16 -7.07 -3.20 14.83
N GLU A 17 -8.21 -3.87 14.66
CA GLU A 17 -9.08 -4.30 15.76
C GLU A 17 -8.36 -5.28 16.69
N ASN A 18 -7.64 -6.26 16.13
CA ASN A 18 -6.82 -7.20 16.90
C ASN A 18 -5.71 -6.51 17.72
N ALA A 19 -5.20 -5.39 17.24
CA ALA A 19 -4.21 -4.57 17.92
C ALA A 19 -4.83 -3.53 18.88
N GLY A 20 -6.16 -3.50 19.02
CA GLY A 20 -6.87 -2.52 19.85
C GLY A 20 -6.89 -1.10 19.26
N LEU A 21 -6.68 -0.97 17.96
CA LEU A 21 -6.66 0.31 17.24
C LEU A 21 -8.01 0.58 16.55
N ASP A 22 -8.41 1.85 16.48
CA ASP A 22 -9.67 2.24 15.83
C ASP A 22 -9.59 2.07 14.30
N PRO A 23 -10.48 1.29 13.67
CA PRO A 23 -10.55 1.15 12.20
C PRO A 23 -10.77 2.46 11.45
N LYS A 24 -11.22 3.53 12.11
CA LYS A 24 -11.36 4.88 11.52
C LYS A 24 -10.05 5.45 10.99
N PHE A 25 -8.90 4.93 11.41
CA PHE A 25 -7.61 5.34 10.86
C PHE A 25 -7.35 4.77 9.46
N VAL A 26 -8.03 3.69 9.05
CA VAL A 26 -7.82 3.03 7.75
C VAL A 26 -8.01 3.97 6.55
N PRO A 27 -9.12 4.74 6.44
CA PRO A 27 -9.28 5.73 5.37
C PRO A 27 -8.19 6.81 5.37
N ILE A 28 -7.72 7.22 6.55
CA ILE A 28 -6.66 8.24 6.69
C ILE A 28 -5.34 7.70 6.14
N ILE A 29 -5.02 6.44 6.45
CA ILE A 29 -3.85 5.73 5.93
C ILE A 29 -3.90 5.69 4.40
N TRP A 30 -5.00 5.24 3.81
CA TRP A 30 -5.12 5.16 2.35
C TRP A 30 -5.00 6.51 1.66
N LYS A 31 -5.63 7.54 2.23
CA LYS A 31 -5.53 8.91 1.70
C LYS A 31 -4.05 9.33 1.58
N HIS A 32 -3.27 9.12 2.63
CA HIS A 32 -1.84 9.48 2.62
C HIS A 32 -1.01 8.57 1.72
N VAL A 33 -1.25 7.25 1.74
CA VAL A 33 -0.55 6.29 0.85
C VAL A 33 -0.74 6.68 -0.61
N ILE A 34 -1.98 6.98 -1.05
CA ILE A 34 -2.28 7.35 -2.44
C ILE A 34 -1.68 8.71 -2.80
N GLN A 35 -1.75 9.69 -1.89
CA GLN A 35 -1.23 11.05 -2.15
C GLN A 35 0.29 11.08 -2.25
N ASN A 36 0.98 10.36 -1.37
CA ASN A 36 2.44 10.40 -1.31
C ASN A 36 3.11 9.42 -2.29
N GLN A 37 2.42 8.37 -2.73
CA GLN A 37 2.90 7.53 -3.84
C GLN A 37 3.10 8.34 -5.13
N LYS A 38 2.28 9.37 -5.37
CA LYS A 38 2.45 10.27 -6.52
C LYS A 38 3.65 11.21 -6.42
N ARG A 39 4.17 11.45 -5.20
CA ARG A 39 5.26 12.41 -4.94
C ARG A 39 6.63 11.76 -4.97
N ASN A 40 6.76 10.53 -4.51
CA ASN A 40 8.08 9.98 -4.16
C ASN A 40 8.75 9.15 -5.26
N GLY A 41 8.12 9.01 -6.44
CA GLY A 41 8.68 8.18 -7.51
C GLY A 41 8.87 6.72 -7.08
N GLU A 42 9.24 5.86 -8.02
CA GLU A 42 9.44 4.44 -7.72
C GLU A 42 10.65 4.25 -6.78
N CYS A 43 10.42 3.52 -5.68
CA CYS A 43 11.43 2.74 -4.93
C CYS A 43 12.06 3.25 -3.62
N GLU A 44 11.73 4.40 -3.03
CA GLU A 44 12.22 4.67 -1.65
C GLU A 44 11.36 3.99 -0.58
N GLU A 45 12.01 3.34 0.40
CA GLU A 45 11.41 2.61 1.53
C GLU A 45 10.20 3.37 2.10
N PHE A 46 9.01 2.72 2.11
CA PHE A 46 7.79 3.40 2.50
C PHE A 46 7.77 3.54 4.02
N ASP A 47 8.25 4.68 4.50
CA ASP A 47 8.35 4.96 5.93
C ASP A 47 7.00 5.44 6.49
N TRP A 48 6.25 4.52 7.11
CA TRP A 48 4.92 4.80 7.66
C TRP A 48 4.84 6.02 8.58
N GLU A 49 5.90 6.30 9.34
CA GLU A 49 5.94 7.44 10.27
C GLU A 49 6.01 8.78 9.55
N LYS A 50 6.80 8.85 8.46
CA LYS A 50 6.86 10.05 7.61
C LYS A 50 5.60 10.20 6.76
N GLN A 51 5.01 9.08 6.36
CA GLN A 51 3.89 9.06 5.43
C GLN A 51 2.56 9.38 6.11
N VAL A 52 2.38 8.95 7.37
CA VAL A 52 1.12 9.11 8.10
C VAL A 52 1.40 9.51 9.56
N PRO A 53 1.89 10.73 9.85
CA PRO A 53 2.41 11.11 11.18
C PRO A 53 1.37 11.16 12.31
N TRP A 54 0.07 11.01 12.00
CA TRP A 54 -1.04 11.14 12.93
C TRP A 54 -1.50 9.81 13.55
N LEU A 55 -0.81 8.70 13.28
CA LEU A 55 -1.21 7.39 13.80
C LEU A 55 -0.64 7.14 15.21
N PRO A 56 -1.32 6.32 16.04
CA PRO A 56 -0.75 5.81 17.28
C PRO A 56 0.54 5.04 17.03
N SER A 57 1.50 5.10 17.97
CA SER A 57 2.79 4.42 17.84
C SER A 57 2.67 2.91 17.51
N ALA A 58 1.73 2.24 18.17
CA ALA A 58 1.43 0.83 17.93
C ALA A 58 0.99 0.52 16.48
N ALA A 59 0.36 1.48 15.79
CA ALA A 59 -0.06 1.32 14.40
C ALA A 59 1.15 1.24 13.45
N TYR A 60 2.23 1.99 13.70
CA TYR A 60 3.43 1.95 12.86
C TYR A 60 4.13 0.59 12.94
N SER A 61 4.23 0.01 14.14
CA SER A 61 4.78 -1.34 14.33
C SER A 61 3.96 -2.41 13.62
N LEU A 62 2.63 -2.30 13.67
CA LEU A 62 1.72 -3.19 12.94
C LEU A 62 1.89 -3.03 11.42
N LEU A 63 1.91 -1.80 10.92
CA LEU A 63 2.05 -1.48 9.51
C LEU A 63 3.38 -1.97 8.94
N ARG A 64 4.50 -1.69 9.61
CA ARG A 64 5.85 -2.15 9.20
C ARG A 64 5.96 -3.68 9.17
N SER A 65 5.35 -4.38 10.13
CA SER A 65 5.49 -5.84 10.26
C SER A 65 4.54 -6.64 9.36
N ARG A 66 3.34 -6.11 9.05
CA ARG A 66 2.28 -6.85 8.35
C ARG A 66 2.03 -6.39 6.91
N PHE A 67 2.33 -5.13 6.61
CA PHE A 67 1.96 -4.48 5.36
C PHE A 67 3.20 -3.90 4.67
N LYS A 68 3.71 -4.61 3.65
CA LYS A 68 4.77 -4.09 2.77
C LYS A 68 4.17 -3.35 1.57
N LYS A 69 5.04 -2.62 0.84
CA LYS A 69 4.72 -1.85 -0.37
C LYS A 69 3.82 -2.62 -1.35
N PRO A 70 2.98 -1.91 -2.12
CA PRO A 70 2.22 -2.53 -3.20
C PRO A 70 3.16 -3.28 -4.14
N LEU A 71 2.84 -4.54 -4.37
CA LEU A 71 3.63 -5.48 -5.15
C LEU A 71 3.49 -5.25 -6.66
N SER A 72 2.65 -4.30 -7.08
CA SER A 72 2.37 -4.01 -8.49
C SER A 72 3.18 -2.83 -9.02
N SER A 73 3.80 -2.98 -10.18
CA SER A 73 4.42 -1.89 -10.94
C SER A 73 3.84 -1.82 -12.35
N VAL A 74 3.66 -0.62 -12.90
CA VAL A 74 3.23 -0.46 -14.29
C VAL A 74 4.44 -0.75 -15.19
N HIS A 75 4.33 -1.76 -16.03
CA HIS A 75 5.39 -2.12 -16.97
C HIS A 75 5.32 -1.32 -18.27
N SER A 76 4.11 -1.16 -18.82
CA SER A 76 3.92 -0.38 -20.03
C SER A 76 2.53 0.24 -20.11
N VAL A 77 2.46 1.36 -20.80
CA VAL A 77 1.22 2.12 -21.03
C VAL A 77 1.01 2.23 -22.53
N PHE A 78 -0.14 1.80 -23.01
CA PHE A 78 -0.53 1.93 -24.42
C PHE A 78 -1.73 2.85 -24.52
N HIS A 79 -1.63 3.85 -25.39
CA HIS A 79 -2.73 4.74 -25.72
C HIS A 79 -3.29 4.35 -27.08
N SER A 80 -4.61 4.30 -27.22
CA SER A 80 -5.27 4.12 -28.51
C SER A 80 -5.06 5.35 -29.40
N ALA A 81 -5.21 5.17 -30.71
CA ALA A 81 -5.02 6.26 -31.69
C ALA A 81 -6.01 7.43 -31.50
N ASP A 82 -7.17 7.17 -30.92
CA ASP A 82 -8.18 8.17 -30.57
C ASP A 82 -7.93 8.85 -29.20
N ASN A 83 -6.91 8.43 -28.44
CA ASN A 83 -6.64 8.84 -27.06
C ASN A 83 -7.81 8.66 -26.08
N LEU A 84 -8.87 7.93 -26.46
CA LEU A 84 -10.02 7.66 -25.60
C LEU A 84 -9.80 6.43 -24.71
N THR A 85 -8.85 5.57 -25.07
CA THR A 85 -8.57 4.33 -24.34
C THR A 85 -7.09 4.23 -23.96
N THR A 86 -6.83 4.01 -22.67
CA THR A 86 -5.50 3.69 -22.16
C THR A 86 -5.49 2.25 -21.64
N LYS A 87 -4.57 1.42 -22.15
CA LYS A 87 -4.32 0.06 -21.66
C LYS A 87 -3.04 0.05 -20.82
N LEU A 88 -3.12 -0.48 -19.61
CA LEU A 88 -2.00 -0.60 -18.67
C LEU A 88 -1.58 -2.07 -18.57
N LEU A 89 -0.30 -2.35 -18.81
CA LEU A 89 0.30 -3.62 -18.44
C LEU A 89 0.91 -3.49 -17.05
N ILE A 90 0.39 -4.25 -16.09
CA ILE A 90 0.80 -4.20 -14.68
C ILE A 90 1.49 -5.52 -14.35
N ILE A 91 2.72 -5.45 -13.83
CA ILE A 91 3.44 -6.61 -13.30
C ILE A 91 3.18 -6.69 -11.81
N MET A 92 2.79 -7.88 -11.38
CA MET A 92 2.62 -8.23 -9.97
C MET A 92 3.87 -8.98 -9.51
N LYS A 93 4.64 -8.41 -8.57
CA LYS A 93 5.75 -9.12 -7.94
C LYS A 93 5.19 -10.08 -6.89
N GLN A 94 5.49 -11.36 -6.99
CA GLN A 94 5.33 -12.27 -5.85
C GLN A 94 6.69 -12.39 -5.15
N GLU A 95 6.74 -12.23 -3.82
CA GLU A 95 7.93 -12.64 -3.07
C GLU A 95 8.00 -14.17 -3.12
N GLU A 96 8.96 -14.70 -3.89
CA GLU A 96 9.28 -16.12 -3.95
C GLU A 96 9.84 -16.54 -2.59
N LYS A 97 9.12 -17.40 -1.86
CA LYS A 97 9.63 -18.03 -0.64
C LYS A 97 10.76 -18.98 -1.04
N ARG A 98 12.01 -18.52 -0.94
CA ARG A 98 13.16 -19.44 -0.92
C ARG A 98 12.99 -20.35 0.30
N LYS A 99 12.89 -21.66 0.02
CA LYS A 99 12.85 -22.74 1.00
C LYS A 99 14.20 -22.89 1.70
#